data_AF-A0A426S9C4-F1
#
_entry.id   AF-A0A426S9C4-F1
#
_cell.length_a   1.000
_cell.length_b   1.000
_cell.length_c   1.000
_cell.angle_alpha   90.00
_cell.angle_beta   90.00
_cell.angle_gamma   90.00
#
_symmetry.space_group_name_H-M   'P 1'
#
loop_
_entity.id
_entity.type
_entity.pdbx_description
1 polymer ?
#
loop_
_entity_poly.entity_id
_entity_poly.type
_entity_poly.pdbx_seq_one_letter_code
_entity_poly.pdbx_strand_id
1 'polypeptide(L)'
;MPGTTPWRPGPGEAEPAAKLRAVQVVEAIGAWPEGHGGAAAARSRVAALGLPTALVDQAGPLAPAADQAALQVVFAQYGGILSRSASVLVVCRQWTRRGGEVASGGTTVDVRLSRGAHGWTVDALRPAHPGPPARALPADTRAALSDARITLPPAAVADLRGGRVHSSVTRAMRALARSHRIEVSVVRSGHPLDVFGTDRPSDHPRGRAFDVWRIDGHAVVDPSTSRSLIERFMRDAAAAGSYNVGGPVLLTGGGPGQFFSDATHHDHVHIGFRA
;
A
#
# COMPACT_ATOMS: atom_id res chain seq x y z
N MET A 1 -16.68 12.74 -13.12
CA MET A 1 -15.58 12.01 -12.46
C MET A 1 -14.51 12.99 -12.04
N PRO A 2 -13.78 12.76 -10.94
CA PRO A 2 -12.65 13.62 -10.59
C PRO A 2 -11.53 13.50 -11.63
N GLY A 3 -10.76 14.58 -11.81
CA GLY A 3 -9.49 14.51 -12.54
C GLY A 3 -8.46 13.72 -11.75
N THR A 4 -7.64 12.93 -12.45
CA THR A 4 -6.55 12.14 -11.87
C THR A 4 -5.26 12.44 -12.62
N THR A 5 -4.12 12.20 -11.98
CA THR A 5 -2.81 12.39 -12.58
C THR A 5 -2.07 11.06 -12.61
N PRO A 6 -1.48 10.68 -13.76
CA PRO A 6 -0.64 9.48 -13.82
C PRO A 6 0.47 9.57 -12.78
N TRP A 7 0.63 8.50 -12.01
CA TRP A 7 1.69 8.46 -11.02
C TRP A 7 3.06 8.37 -11.68
N ARG A 8 4.06 8.99 -11.05
CA ARG A 8 5.46 8.91 -11.46
C ARG A 8 6.33 8.60 -10.25
N PRO A 9 7.39 7.79 -10.39
CA PRO A 9 8.36 7.58 -9.34
C PRO A 9 8.96 8.91 -8.89
N GLY A 10 9.07 9.09 -7.57
CA GLY A 10 9.76 10.23 -6.99
C GLY A 10 11.28 10.09 -7.04
N PRO A 11 12.02 11.15 -6.68
CA PRO A 11 13.43 11.02 -6.36
C PRO A 11 13.62 10.09 -5.15
N GLY A 12 14.73 9.36 -5.10
CA GLY A 12 15.06 8.43 -4.00
C GLY A 12 14.54 7.01 -4.18
N GLU A 13 13.71 6.74 -5.18
CA GLU A 13 13.20 5.39 -5.43
C GLU A 13 14.31 4.39 -5.73
N ALA A 14 14.30 3.24 -5.04
CA ALA A 14 15.37 2.24 -5.15
C ALA A 14 15.43 1.57 -6.55
N GLU A 15 14.27 1.26 -7.14
CA GLU A 15 14.15 0.70 -8.50
C GLU A 15 12.89 1.28 -9.19
N PRO A 16 12.93 2.56 -9.60
CA PRO A 16 11.76 3.30 -10.08
C PRO A 16 11.07 2.62 -11.27
N ALA A 17 11.81 1.86 -12.09
CA ALA A 17 11.26 1.15 -13.24
C ALA A 17 10.28 0.03 -12.82
N ALA A 18 10.56 -0.68 -11.73
CA ALA A 18 9.66 -1.72 -11.22
C ALA A 18 8.32 -1.09 -10.75
N LYS A 19 8.38 0.01 -10.00
CA LYS A 19 7.18 0.71 -9.53
C LYS A 19 6.37 1.28 -10.67
N LEU A 20 7.02 1.95 -11.62
CA LEU A 20 6.34 2.49 -12.80
C LEU A 20 5.62 1.39 -13.57
N ARG A 21 6.27 0.24 -13.77
CA ARG A 21 5.67 -0.90 -14.46
C ARG A 21 4.43 -1.44 -13.74
N ALA A 22 4.51 -1.56 -12.42
CA ALA A 22 3.39 -1.99 -11.58
C ALA A 22 2.21 -1.01 -11.64
N VAL A 23 2.48 0.29 -11.59
CA VAL A 23 1.44 1.32 -11.63
C VAL A 23 0.76 1.37 -13.00
N GLN A 24 1.51 1.28 -14.09
CA GLN A 24 0.96 1.31 -15.45
C GLN A 24 -0.13 0.24 -15.68
N VAL A 25 0.11 -1.01 -15.22
CA VAL A 25 -0.90 -2.07 -15.37
C VAL A 25 -2.12 -1.82 -14.50
N VAL A 26 -1.93 -1.27 -13.29
CA VAL A 26 -3.02 -0.96 -12.36
C VAL A 26 -3.90 0.17 -12.90
N GLU A 27 -3.30 1.25 -13.42
CA GLU A 27 -4.02 2.35 -14.06
C GLU A 27 -4.75 1.88 -15.34
N ALA A 28 -4.11 1.04 -16.17
CA ALA A 28 -4.71 0.51 -17.40
C ALA A 28 -5.94 -0.37 -17.14
N ILE A 29 -5.99 -1.06 -16.00
CA ILE A 29 -7.13 -1.88 -15.61
C ILE A 29 -8.19 -1.06 -14.85
N GLY A 30 -7.76 -0.24 -13.89
CA GLY A 30 -8.65 0.42 -12.93
C GLY A 30 -9.19 1.79 -13.34
N ALA A 31 -8.77 2.35 -14.48
CA ALA A 31 -9.34 3.58 -15.02
C ALA A 31 -9.90 3.35 -16.44
N TRP A 32 -11.11 3.85 -16.69
CA TRP A 32 -11.72 3.82 -18.02
C TRP A 32 -12.77 4.93 -18.19
N PRO A 33 -12.84 5.57 -19.37
CA PRO A 33 -13.94 6.45 -19.73
C PRO A 33 -15.23 5.66 -19.96
N GLU A 34 -16.35 6.39 -20.09
CA GLU A 34 -17.64 5.81 -20.42
C GLU A 34 -17.58 4.95 -21.69
N GLY A 35 -18.27 3.82 -21.70
CA GLY A 35 -18.26 2.86 -22.82
C GLY A 35 -16.98 2.02 -22.97
N HIS A 36 -15.97 2.22 -22.13
CA HIS A 36 -14.68 1.51 -22.20
C HIS A 36 -14.42 0.60 -20.99
N GLY A 37 -15.46 0.32 -20.22
CA GLY A 37 -15.44 -0.66 -19.13
C GLY A 37 -15.40 -2.11 -19.63
N GLY A 38 -15.37 -3.04 -18.69
CA GLY A 38 -15.41 -4.47 -18.97
C GLY A 38 -14.06 -5.10 -19.36
N ALA A 39 -14.03 -6.43 -19.31
CA ALA A 39 -12.80 -7.20 -19.43
C ALA A 39 -12.13 -7.07 -20.80
N ALA A 40 -12.89 -7.03 -21.90
CA ALA A 40 -12.33 -6.93 -23.25
C ALA A 40 -11.52 -5.64 -23.44
N ALA A 41 -12.11 -4.48 -23.08
CA ALA A 41 -11.44 -3.19 -23.19
C ALA A 41 -10.22 -3.09 -22.26
N ALA A 42 -10.31 -3.65 -21.04
CA ALA A 42 -9.16 -3.74 -20.13
C ALA A 42 -8.02 -4.60 -20.73
N ARG A 43 -8.34 -5.74 -21.34
CA ARG A 43 -7.35 -6.61 -22.01
C ARG A 43 -6.66 -5.88 -23.15
N SER A 44 -7.36 -5.08 -23.95
CA SER A 44 -6.74 -4.26 -25.00
C SER A 44 -5.74 -3.24 -24.43
N ARG A 45 -6.08 -2.58 -23.30
CA ARG A 45 -5.16 -1.63 -22.63
C ARG A 45 -3.93 -2.33 -22.05
N VAL A 46 -4.10 -3.51 -21.44
CA VAL A 46 -2.99 -4.33 -20.91
C VAL A 46 -2.10 -4.83 -22.05
N ALA A 47 -2.68 -5.27 -23.18
CA ALA A 47 -1.92 -5.68 -24.36
C ALA A 47 -1.09 -4.53 -24.96
N ALA A 48 -1.62 -3.30 -24.97
CA ALA A 48 -0.89 -2.11 -25.41
C ALA A 48 0.34 -1.79 -24.55
N LEU A 49 0.37 -2.27 -23.30
CA LEU A 49 1.55 -2.19 -22.43
C LEU A 49 2.58 -3.31 -22.70
N GLY A 50 2.30 -4.23 -23.64
CA GLY A 50 3.11 -5.44 -23.86
C GLY A 50 3.05 -6.43 -22.70
N LEU A 51 1.91 -6.50 -21.99
CA LEU A 51 1.70 -7.39 -20.84
C LEU A 51 0.71 -8.52 -21.15
N PRO A 52 0.78 -9.65 -20.41
CA PRO A 52 -0.19 -10.73 -20.54
C PRO A 52 -1.62 -10.26 -20.22
N THR A 53 -2.54 -10.45 -21.16
CA THR A 53 -3.95 -10.03 -21.00
C THR A 53 -4.69 -10.80 -19.91
N ALA A 54 -4.20 -11.99 -19.55
CA ALA A 54 -4.72 -12.80 -18.43
C ALA A 54 -4.60 -12.11 -17.06
N LEU A 55 -3.79 -11.05 -16.92
CA LEU A 55 -3.73 -10.25 -15.68
C LEU A 55 -5.08 -9.61 -15.34
N VAL A 56 -5.94 -9.33 -16.33
CA VAL A 56 -7.27 -8.77 -16.11
C VAL A 56 -8.15 -9.70 -15.27
N ASP A 57 -7.95 -11.01 -15.37
CA ASP A 57 -8.73 -12.00 -14.62
C ASP A 57 -8.37 -12.01 -13.12
N GLN A 58 -7.25 -11.38 -12.76
CA GLN A 58 -6.75 -11.25 -11.39
C GLN A 58 -7.10 -9.88 -10.77
N ALA A 59 -7.76 -9.00 -11.51
CA ALA A 59 -8.00 -7.61 -11.11
C ALA A 59 -8.93 -7.48 -9.89
N GLY A 60 -9.88 -8.41 -9.70
CA GLY A 60 -10.83 -8.40 -8.59
C GLY A 60 -11.45 -7.00 -8.36
N PRO A 61 -11.35 -6.41 -7.15
CA PRO A 61 -11.93 -5.10 -6.84
C PRO A 61 -11.27 -3.92 -7.56
N LEU A 62 -10.17 -4.11 -8.30
CA LEU A 62 -9.59 -3.06 -9.16
C LEU A 62 -10.46 -2.76 -10.39
N ALA A 63 -11.21 -3.75 -10.89
CA ALA A 63 -12.06 -3.64 -12.07
C ALA A 63 -13.53 -3.92 -11.74
N PRO A 64 -14.17 -3.11 -10.87
CA PRO A 64 -15.57 -3.29 -10.54
C PRO A 64 -16.47 -3.03 -11.77
N ALA A 65 -17.66 -3.64 -11.78
CA ALA A 65 -18.66 -3.33 -12.80
C ALA A 65 -19.18 -1.89 -12.63
N ALA A 66 -18.82 -1.01 -13.57
CA ALA A 66 -19.22 0.40 -13.61
C ALA A 66 -19.15 0.95 -15.04
N ASP A 67 -19.96 1.97 -15.31
CA ASP A 67 -20.05 2.63 -16.63
C ASP A 67 -18.74 3.39 -16.93
N GLN A 68 -18.14 3.98 -15.89
CA GLN A 68 -16.90 4.75 -15.94
C GLN A 68 -16.12 4.57 -14.62
N ALA A 69 -14.79 4.59 -14.67
CA ALA A 69 -13.94 4.64 -13.49
C ALA A 69 -12.78 5.62 -13.63
N ALA A 70 -12.48 6.35 -12.56
CA ALA A 70 -11.27 7.15 -12.41
C ALA A 70 -10.44 6.56 -11.27
N LEU A 71 -9.13 6.43 -11.44
CA LEU A 71 -8.23 5.87 -10.44
C LEU A 71 -7.07 6.82 -10.20
N GLN A 72 -6.79 7.10 -8.94
CA GLN A 72 -5.59 7.78 -8.48
C GLN A 72 -4.75 6.78 -7.69
N VAL A 73 -3.52 6.54 -8.15
CA VAL A 73 -2.52 5.89 -7.31
C VAL A 73 -2.07 6.91 -6.27
N VAL A 74 -2.28 6.58 -5.00
CA VAL A 74 -1.89 7.38 -3.84
C VAL A 74 -0.39 7.22 -3.61
N PHE A 75 0.08 5.96 -3.63
CA PHE A 75 1.47 5.62 -3.47
C PHE A 75 1.74 4.22 -4.08
N ALA A 76 2.96 3.98 -4.53
CA ALA A 76 3.45 2.67 -4.91
C ALA A 76 4.58 2.31 -3.94
N GLN A 77 4.32 1.39 -3.02
CA GLN A 77 5.29 0.95 -2.01
C GLN A 77 5.95 -0.37 -2.44
N TYR A 78 7.21 -0.63 -2.08
CA TYR A 78 7.69 -2.02 -2.12
C TYR A 78 7.05 -2.89 -1.03
N GLY A 79 6.47 -4.01 -1.43
CA GLY A 79 6.22 -5.17 -0.55
C GLY A 79 7.42 -6.12 -0.49
N GLY A 80 8.41 -5.89 -1.34
CA GLY A 80 9.67 -6.62 -1.39
C GLY A 80 10.45 -6.36 -2.68
N ILE A 81 11.78 -6.34 -2.60
CA ILE A 81 12.63 -6.23 -3.79
C ILE A 81 13.87 -7.12 -3.68
N LEU A 82 14.11 -7.91 -4.72
CA LEU A 82 15.29 -8.74 -4.94
C LEU A 82 15.91 -8.38 -6.29
N SER A 83 17.07 -8.97 -6.61
CA SER A 83 17.79 -8.70 -7.86
C SER A 83 16.98 -8.99 -9.13
N ARG A 84 16.05 -9.96 -9.08
CA ARG A 84 15.28 -10.44 -10.23
C ARG A 84 13.78 -10.50 -10.03
N SER A 85 13.27 -10.15 -8.85
CA SER A 85 11.84 -10.16 -8.55
C SER A 85 11.49 -9.02 -7.61
N ALA A 86 10.24 -8.56 -7.71
CA ALA A 86 9.72 -7.51 -6.83
C ALA A 86 8.24 -7.74 -6.53
N SER A 87 7.81 -7.16 -5.41
CA SER A 87 6.42 -6.93 -5.05
C SER A 87 6.25 -5.43 -4.86
N VAL A 88 5.31 -4.85 -5.60
CA VAL A 88 4.95 -3.43 -5.47
C VAL A 88 3.49 -3.34 -5.07
N LEU A 89 3.22 -2.74 -3.91
CA LEU A 89 1.90 -2.48 -3.39
C LEU A 89 1.41 -1.16 -3.96
N VAL A 90 0.54 -1.23 -4.96
CA VAL A 90 -0.05 -0.05 -5.60
C VAL A 90 -1.31 0.34 -4.85
N VAL A 91 -1.21 1.39 -4.04
CA VAL A 91 -2.29 1.89 -3.17
C VAL A 91 -3.18 2.82 -3.98
N CYS A 92 -4.44 2.43 -4.19
CA CYS A 92 -5.33 3.18 -5.07
C CYS A 92 -6.53 3.78 -4.33
N ARG A 93 -6.92 4.98 -4.77
CA ARG A 93 -8.27 5.50 -4.63
C ARG A 93 -8.96 5.43 -5.98
N GLN A 94 -10.20 4.95 -5.99
CA GLN A 94 -10.98 4.78 -7.21
C GLN A 94 -12.36 5.40 -7.03
N TRP A 95 -12.85 6.04 -8.08
CA TRP A 95 -14.22 6.50 -8.19
C TRP A 95 -14.86 5.76 -9.34
N THR A 96 -16.09 5.31 -9.14
CA THR A 96 -16.86 4.59 -10.16
C THR A 96 -18.20 5.26 -10.36
N ARG A 97 -18.66 5.33 -11.61
CA ARG A 97 -20.00 5.78 -11.95
C ARG A 97 -20.87 4.60 -12.36
N ARG A 98 -22.07 4.50 -11.80
CA ARG A 98 -23.10 3.54 -12.21
C ARG A 98 -24.46 4.22 -12.22
N GLY A 99 -25.14 4.26 -13.36
CA GLY A 99 -26.51 4.79 -13.44
C GLY A 99 -26.64 6.23 -12.93
N GLY A 100 -25.61 7.06 -13.14
CA GLY A 100 -25.56 8.45 -12.70
C GLY A 100 -24.96 8.67 -11.30
N GLU A 101 -24.91 7.66 -10.44
CA GLU A 101 -24.31 7.76 -9.10
C GLU A 101 -22.79 7.58 -9.15
N VAL A 102 -22.06 8.35 -8.33
CA VAL A 102 -20.61 8.23 -8.19
C VAL A 102 -20.28 7.72 -6.79
N ALA A 103 -19.63 6.56 -6.71
CA ALA A 103 -19.10 5.99 -5.48
C ALA A 103 -17.59 6.20 -5.40
N SER A 104 -17.07 6.40 -4.19
CA SER A 104 -15.63 6.42 -3.93
C SER A 104 -15.21 5.19 -3.12
N GLY A 105 -14.11 4.58 -3.50
CA GLY A 105 -13.49 3.45 -2.84
C GLY A 105 -12.05 3.30 -3.29
N GLY A 106 -11.61 2.06 -3.49
CA GLY A 106 -10.27 1.74 -3.95
C GLY A 106 -9.76 0.45 -3.33
N THR A 107 -8.61 -0.01 -3.82
CA THR A 107 -7.94 -1.22 -3.35
C THR A 107 -6.43 -0.97 -3.34
N THR A 108 -5.71 -1.69 -2.49
CA THR A 108 -4.27 -1.88 -2.67
C THR A 108 -4.07 -3.13 -3.53
N VAL A 109 -3.15 -3.10 -4.47
CA VAL A 109 -2.82 -4.26 -5.32
C VAL A 109 -1.36 -4.61 -5.14
N ASP A 110 -1.09 -5.81 -4.63
CA ASP A 110 0.26 -6.38 -4.65
C ASP A 110 0.54 -6.89 -6.06
N VAL A 111 1.38 -6.15 -6.78
CA VAL A 111 1.83 -6.48 -8.13
C VAL A 111 3.14 -7.25 -8.03
N ARG A 112 3.16 -8.48 -8.57
CA ARG A 112 4.35 -9.32 -8.62
C ARG A 112 5.07 -9.13 -9.94
N LEU A 113 6.36 -8.89 -9.86
CA LEU A 113 7.20 -8.60 -11.02
C LEU A 113 8.42 -9.52 -11.05
N SER A 114 8.86 -9.79 -12.28
CA SER A 114 10.14 -10.43 -12.58
C SER A 114 10.96 -9.55 -13.52
N ARG A 115 12.29 -9.62 -13.37
CA ARG A 115 13.24 -8.89 -14.22
C ARG A 115 13.81 -9.83 -15.28
N GLY A 116 13.59 -9.47 -16.54
CA GLY A 116 14.16 -10.12 -17.72
C GLY A 116 15.19 -9.24 -18.43
N ALA A 117 15.63 -9.68 -19.61
CA ALA A 117 16.58 -8.94 -20.45
C ALA A 117 16.07 -7.57 -20.90
N HIS A 118 14.74 -7.40 -20.99
CA HIS A 118 14.08 -6.17 -21.46
C HIS A 118 13.50 -5.34 -20.30
N GLY A 119 13.93 -5.59 -19.06
CA GLY A 119 13.44 -4.90 -17.87
C GLY A 119 12.38 -5.68 -17.10
N TRP A 120 11.54 -4.95 -16.36
CA TRP A 120 10.53 -5.52 -15.49
C TRP A 120 9.26 -5.91 -16.26
N THR A 121 8.73 -7.10 -15.98
CA THR A 121 7.41 -7.55 -16.42
C THR A 121 6.52 -7.85 -15.22
N VAL A 122 5.20 -7.92 -15.44
CA VAL A 122 4.22 -8.23 -14.41
C VAL A 122 3.78 -9.68 -14.54
N ASP A 123 3.95 -10.43 -13.47
CA ASP A 123 3.64 -11.86 -13.41
C ASP A 123 2.24 -12.11 -12.84
N ALA A 124 1.84 -11.32 -11.83
CA ALA A 124 0.56 -11.49 -11.15
C ALA A 124 0.07 -10.21 -10.47
N LEU A 125 -1.25 -10.12 -10.30
CA LEU A 125 -1.93 -9.13 -9.48
C LEU A 125 -2.59 -9.83 -8.28
N ARG A 126 -2.42 -9.26 -7.09
CA ARG A 126 -3.04 -9.73 -5.85
C ARG A 126 -3.73 -8.56 -5.14
N PRO A 127 -4.96 -8.21 -5.55
CA PRO A 127 -5.74 -7.17 -4.90
C PRO A 127 -6.01 -7.47 -3.41
N ALA A 128 -6.26 -6.42 -2.64
CA ALA A 128 -6.61 -6.51 -1.25
C ALA A 128 -7.94 -7.25 -1.01
N HIS A 129 -7.96 -8.11 0.01
CA HIS A 129 -9.13 -8.85 0.49
C HIS A 129 -9.34 -8.62 2.01
N PRO A 130 -9.91 -7.46 2.40
CA PRO A 130 -10.08 -7.09 3.81
C PRO A 130 -11.10 -7.96 4.56
N GLY A 131 -12.05 -8.58 3.85
CA GLY A 131 -13.18 -9.31 4.42
C GLY A 131 -14.40 -8.42 4.70
N PRO A 132 -15.51 -8.99 5.17
CA PRO A 132 -16.72 -8.22 5.47
C PRO A 132 -16.52 -7.32 6.70
N PRO A 133 -17.22 -6.17 6.80
CA PRO A 133 -17.22 -5.34 8.00
C PRO A 133 -17.67 -6.10 9.25
N ALA A 134 -16.99 -5.87 10.36
CA ALA A 134 -17.41 -6.39 11.67
C ALA A 134 -18.67 -5.68 12.17
N ARG A 135 -19.51 -6.40 12.93
CA ARG A 135 -20.74 -5.84 13.53
C ARG A 135 -20.45 -4.75 14.56
N ALA A 136 -19.33 -4.87 15.28
CA ALA A 136 -18.88 -3.92 16.27
C ALA A 136 -17.36 -3.78 16.18
N LEU A 137 -16.88 -2.54 16.36
CA LEU A 137 -15.46 -2.22 16.37
C LEU A 137 -14.99 -1.91 17.79
N PRO A 138 -13.74 -2.23 18.16
CA PRO A 138 -13.14 -1.70 19.38
C PRO A 138 -13.09 -0.17 19.39
N ALA A 139 -13.07 0.44 20.58
CA ALA A 139 -13.03 1.90 20.72
C ALA A 139 -11.80 2.52 20.04
N ASP A 140 -10.62 1.91 20.25
CA ASP A 140 -9.36 2.35 19.64
C ASP A 140 -9.42 2.32 18.10
N THR A 141 -10.08 1.33 17.52
CA THR A 141 -10.25 1.23 16.06
C THR A 141 -11.16 2.32 15.52
N ARG A 142 -12.30 2.60 16.19
CA ARG A 142 -13.16 3.74 15.82
C ARG A 142 -12.41 5.06 15.92
N ALA A 143 -11.64 5.21 17.00
CA ALA A 143 -10.86 6.40 17.27
C ALA A 143 -9.78 6.62 16.19
N ALA A 144 -9.09 5.57 15.75
CA ALA A 144 -8.12 5.65 14.65
C ALA A 144 -8.79 6.01 13.32
N LEU A 145 -9.95 5.41 13.02
CA LEU A 145 -10.71 5.71 11.80
C LEU A 145 -11.23 7.15 11.71
N SER A 146 -11.43 7.81 12.85
CA SER A 146 -11.93 9.19 12.93
C SER A 146 -10.85 10.26 13.14
N ASP A 147 -9.58 9.87 13.32
CA ASP A 147 -8.52 10.80 13.65
C ASP A 147 -8.01 11.51 12.38
N ALA A 148 -8.19 12.83 12.31
CA ALA A 148 -7.79 13.64 11.15
C ALA A 148 -6.26 13.71 10.95
N ARG A 149 -5.46 13.25 11.91
CA ARG A 149 -4.01 13.13 11.80
C ARG A 149 -3.57 11.77 11.24
N ILE A 150 -4.51 10.84 11.01
CA ILE A 150 -4.26 9.53 10.41
C ILE A 150 -4.99 9.47 9.06
N THR A 151 -4.23 9.52 7.97
CA THR A 151 -4.79 9.29 6.63
C THR A 151 -4.68 7.82 6.29
N LEU A 152 -5.82 7.18 6.05
CA LEU A 152 -5.92 5.77 5.66
C LEU A 152 -6.41 5.62 4.21
N PRO A 153 -5.76 4.78 3.39
CA PRO A 153 -6.27 4.45 2.07
C PRO A 153 -7.48 3.53 2.17
N PRO A 154 -8.30 3.42 1.11
CA PRO A 154 -9.55 2.66 1.15
C PRO A 154 -9.41 1.20 1.65
N ALA A 155 -8.36 0.49 1.24
CA ALA A 155 -8.10 -0.88 1.69
C ALA A 155 -7.78 -0.96 3.19
N ALA A 156 -6.98 -0.02 3.72
CA ALA A 156 -6.68 0.05 5.14
C ALA A 156 -7.94 0.38 5.97
N VAL A 157 -8.79 1.31 5.51
CA VAL A 157 -10.10 1.57 6.13
C VAL A 157 -10.94 0.30 6.19
N ALA A 158 -10.97 -0.46 5.09
CA ALA A 158 -11.72 -1.71 5.03
C ALA A 158 -11.14 -2.78 5.96
N ASP A 159 -9.81 -2.92 6.07
CA ASP A 159 -9.16 -3.83 7.01
C ASP A 159 -9.52 -3.52 8.47
N LEU A 160 -9.47 -2.24 8.86
CA LEU A 160 -9.85 -1.80 10.20
C LEU A 160 -11.33 -2.06 10.47
N ARG A 161 -12.20 -1.75 9.50
CA ARG A 161 -13.64 -2.04 9.59
C ARG A 161 -13.95 -3.53 9.61
N GLY A 162 -13.08 -4.37 9.03
CA GLY A 162 -13.21 -5.82 9.07
C GLY A 162 -12.93 -6.43 10.45
N GLY A 163 -12.37 -5.66 11.39
CA GLY A 163 -12.17 -6.09 12.79
C GLY A 163 -11.08 -7.16 12.97
N ARG A 164 -10.26 -7.43 11.94
CA ARG A 164 -9.17 -8.41 11.97
C ARG A 164 -7.80 -7.78 12.24
N VAL A 165 -7.75 -6.48 12.48
CA VAL A 165 -6.54 -5.74 12.85
C VAL A 165 -6.45 -5.69 14.37
N HIS A 166 -5.29 -6.07 14.91
CA HIS A 166 -5.10 -6.13 16.34
C HIS A 166 -5.11 -4.74 16.99
N SER A 167 -5.54 -4.68 18.25
CA SER A 167 -5.68 -3.41 18.98
C SER A 167 -4.35 -2.67 19.19
N SER A 168 -3.23 -3.40 19.24
CA SER A 168 -1.87 -2.84 19.31
C SER A 168 -1.59 -1.88 18.15
N VAL A 169 -1.97 -2.28 16.92
CA VAL A 169 -1.83 -1.47 15.71
C VAL A 169 -2.58 -0.15 15.83
N THR A 170 -3.88 -0.20 16.17
CA THR A 170 -4.69 1.02 16.25
C THR A 170 -4.31 1.91 17.43
N ARG A 171 -3.87 1.33 18.56
CA ARG A 171 -3.31 2.11 19.67
C ARG A 171 -2.00 2.80 19.29
N ALA A 172 -1.12 2.11 18.57
CA ALA A 172 0.13 2.69 18.12
C ALA A 172 -0.09 3.82 17.11
N MET A 173 -0.97 3.63 16.13
CA MET A 173 -1.36 4.70 15.20
C MET A 173 -1.85 5.94 15.96
N ARG A 174 -2.68 5.75 17.00
CA ARG A 174 -3.18 6.83 17.85
C ARG A 174 -2.10 7.47 18.70
N ALA A 175 -1.16 6.69 19.23
CA ALA A 175 -0.03 7.22 19.99
C ALA A 175 0.87 8.09 19.10
N LEU A 176 1.22 7.61 17.91
CA LEU A 176 2.00 8.37 16.91
C LEU A 176 1.26 9.62 16.46
N ALA A 177 -0.06 9.52 16.26
CA ALA A 177 -0.90 10.65 15.86
C ALA A 177 -0.92 11.79 16.87
N ARG A 178 -0.47 11.61 18.12
CA ARG A 178 -0.33 12.72 19.08
C ARG A 178 0.76 13.71 18.68
N SER A 179 1.81 13.23 18.02
CA SER A 179 2.99 14.04 17.65
C SER A 179 3.12 14.20 16.14
N HIS A 180 2.66 13.22 15.36
CA HIS A 180 2.80 13.19 13.90
C HIS A 180 1.45 13.20 13.16
N ARG A 181 1.45 13.70 11.93
CA ARG A 181 0.43 13.37 10.93
C ARG A 181 0.99 12.22 10.10
N ILE A 182 0.28 11.10 10.04
CA ILE A 182 0.74 9.89 9.37
C ILE A 182 -0.16 9.56 8.18
N GLU A 183 0.47 9.16 7.08
CA GLU A 183 -0.24 8.59 5.93
C GLU A 183 0.17 7.15 5.74
N VAL A 184 -0.80 6.29 5.94
CA VAL A 184 -0.65 4.84 5.88
C VAL A 184 -0.73 4.40 4.43
N SER A 185 0.03 3.40 4.05
CA SER A 185 -0.01 2.76 2.72
C SER A 185 -0.75 1.42 2.80
N VAL A 186 -0.43 0.61 3.81
CA VAL A 186 -1.01 -0.71 4.02
C VAL A 186 -1.07 -1.07 5.51
N VAL A 187 -2.07 -1.88 5.86
CA VAL A 187 -2.24 -2.43 7.21
C VAL A 187 -2.20 -3.94 7.15
N ARG A 188 -3.13 -4.57 6.44
CA ARG A 188 -3.25 -6.03 6.46
C ARG A 188 -3.36 -6.67 5.08
N SER A 189 -4.36 -6.25 4.32
CA SER A 189 -4.68 -6.84 3.02
C SER A 189 -3.94 -6.14 1.89
N GLY A 190 -3.65 -6.87 0.80
CA GLY A 190 -2.85 -6.36 -0.31
C GLY A 190 -1.35 -6.32 -0.01
N HIS A 191 -0.89 -7.04 1.00
CA HIS A 191 0.53 -7.27 1.32
C HIS A 191 0.89 -8.77 1.11
N PRO A 192 2.13 -9.10 0.70
CA PRO A 192 2.66 -10.47 0.73
C PRO A 192 2.35 -11.25 2.02
N LEU A 193 2.05 -12.55 1.87
CA LEU A 193 1.78 -13.44 2.99
C LEU A 193 3.01 -13.66 3.87
N ASP A 194 4.15 -13.89 3.21
CA ASP A 194 5.46 -14.04 3.82
C ASP A 194 6.32 -12.82 3.49
N VAL A 195 7.36 -12.61 4.30
CA VAL A 195 8.43 -11.67 3.98
C VAL A 195 9.01 -12.06 2.63
N PHE A 196 9.03 -11.09 1.71
CA PHE A 196 9.23 -11.38 0.29
C PHE A 196 10.53 -12.14 0.02
N GLY A 197 10.43 -13.22 -0.76
CA GLY A 197 11.57 -14.10 -1.07
C GLY A 197 11.90 -15.12 0.03
N THR A 198 11.08 -15.23 1.07
CA THR A 198 11.28 -16.17 2.19
C THR A 198 9.99 -16.93 2.50
N ASP A 199 10.07 -17.89 3.41
CA ASP A 199 8.96 -18.61 4.03
C ASP A 199 8.58 -18.03 5.42
N ARG A 200 9.22 -16.93 5.83
CA ARG A 200 8.95 -16.28 7.12
C ARG A 200 7.64 -15.49 7.03
N PRO A 201 6.63 -15.79 7.85
CA PRO A 201 5.36 -15.08 7.76
C PRO A 201 5.48 -13.59 8.04
N SER A 202 4.75 -12.78 7.28
CA SER A 202 4.62 -11.34 7.50
C SER A 202 3.60 -11.05 8.60
N ASP A 203 3.79 -9.95 9.33
CA ASP A 203 2.84 -9.47 10.34
C ASP A 203 1.61 -8.76 9.72
N HIS A 204 1.71 -8.26 8.47
CA HIS A 204 0.59 -7.58 7.81
C HIS A 204 -0.65 -8.49 7.66
N PRO A 205 -0.60 -9.67 6.98
CA PRO A 205 -1.77 -10.52 6.81
C PRO A 205 -2.45 -10.95 8.12
N ARG A 206 -1.67 -10.98 9.20
CA ARG A 206 -2.08 -11.31 10.57
C ARG A 206 -2.73 -10.15 11.31
N GLY A 207 -2.83 -8.97 10.69
CA GLY A 207 -3.38 -7.75 11.29
C GLY A 207 -2.49 -7.16 12.38
N ARG A 208 -1.18 -7.40 12.30
CA ARG A 208 -0.19 -7.06 13.33
C ARG A 208 0.86 -6.06 12.87
N ALA A 209 0.63 -5.37 11.75
CA ALA A 209 1.53 -4.33 11.27
C ALA A 209 0.78 -3.23 10.52
N PHE A 210 1.48 -2.13 10.29
CA PHE A 210 1.11 -1.11 9.32
C PHE A 210 2.36 -0.36 8.83
N ASP A 211 2.25 0.18 7.64
CA ASP A 211 3.32 0.93 7.00
C ASP A 211 2.92 2.39 6.80
N VAL A 212 3.88 3.29 7.00
CA VAL A 212 3.71 4.73 6.83
C VAL A 212 4.68 5.23 5.76
N TRP A 213 4.14 5.80 4.68
CA TRP A 213 4.94 6.32 3.57
C TRP A 213 5.12 7.84 3.62
N ARG A 214 4.32 8.54 4.43
CA ARG A 214 4.41 10.00 4.64
C ARG A 214 4.28 10.37 6.11
N ILE A 215 5.20 11.19 6.60
CA ILE A 215 5.25 11.67 7.99
C ILE A 215 5.26 13.20 7.96
N ASP A 216 4.29 13.83 8.63
CA ASP A 216 4.17 15.29 8.72
C ASP A 216 4.19 15.98 7.33
N GLY A 217 3.59 15.32 6.33
CA GLY A 217 3.54 15.81 4.94
C GLY A 217 4.75 15.45 4.07
N HIS A 218 5.81 14.86 4.63
CA HIS A 218 7.06 14.54 3.95
C HIS A 218 7.13 13.04 3.61
N ALA A 219 7.34 12.71 2.34
CA ALA A 219 7.40 11.31 1.90
C ALA A 219 8.70 10.67 2.39
N VAL A 220 8.63 9.47 2.95
CA VAL A 220 9.81 8.78 3.51
C VAL A 220 10.89 8.56 2.45
N VAL A 221 10.48 8.27 1.21
CA VAL A 221 11.39 8.08 0.06
C VAL A 221 12.08 9.36 -0.42
N ASP A 222 11.52 10.53 -0.12
CA ASP A 222 12.05 11.79 -0.64
C ASP A 222 13.40 12.10 0.03
N PRO A 223 14.50 12.27 -0.74
CA PRO A 223 15.83 12.53 -0.18
C PRO A 223 15.92 13.87 0.56
N SER A 224 14.97 14.78 0.36
CA SER A 224 14.87 16.03 1.12
C SER A 224 14.18 15.88 2.48
N THR A 225 13.51 14.75 2.73
CA THR A 225 12.90 14.47 4.03
C THR A 225 13.97 14.40 5.10
N SER A 226 13.78 15.18 6.17
CA SER A 226 14.75 15.25 7.26
C SER A 226 15.02 13.86 7.83
N ARG A 227 16.27 13.41 7.75
CA ARG A 227 16.71 12.18 8.42
C ARG A 227 16.32 12.17 9.90
N SER A 228 16.49 13.29 10.58
CA SER A 228 16.12 13.41 12.00
C SER A 228 14.62 13.21 12.26
N LEU A 229 13.74 13.57 11.31
CA LEU A 229 12.30 13.31 11.41
C LEU A 229 12.03 11.80 11.32
N ILE A 230 12.63 11.12 10.34
CA ILE A 230 12.48 9.67 10.16
C ILE A 230 13.01 8.93 11.40
N GLU A 231 14.20 9.28 11.89
CA GLU A 231 14.80 8.64 13.06
C GLU A 231 13.93 8.83 14.32
N ARG A 232 13.40 10.04 14.55
CA ARG A 232 12.45 10.30 15.65
C ARG A 232 11.18 9.48 15.51
N PHE A 233 10.57 9.48 14.32
CA PHE A 233 9.35 8.73 14.06
C PHE A 233 9.53 7.22 14.31
N MET A 234 10.64 6.64 13.87
CA MET A 234 10.97 5.24 14.13
C MET A 234 11.14 4.95 15.63
N ARG A 235 11.77 5.86 16.39
CA ARG A 235 11.88 5.72 17.86
C ARG A 235 10.52 5.83 18.55
N ASP A 236 9.67 6.75 18.10
CA ASP A 236 8.32 6.91 18.62
C ASP A 236 7.44 5.69 18.30
N ALA A 237 7.64 5.05 17.14
CA ALA A 237 6.97 3.79 16.80
C ALA A 237 7.41 2.64 17.73
N ALA A 238 8.70 2.57 18.05
CA ALA A 238 9.20 1.63 19.06
C ALA A 238 8.63 1.92 20.45
N ALA A 239 8.58 3.19 20.87
CA ALA A 239 7.97 3.62 22.14
C ALA A 239 6.45 3.35 22.20
N ALA A 240 5.78 3.35 21.05
CA ALA A 240 4.37 2.96 20.90
C ALA A 240 4.15 1.43 20.97
N GLY A 241 5.19 0.64 21.25
CA GLY A 241 5.11 -0.81 21.49
C GLY A 241 5.47 -1.67 20.29
N SER A 242 5.96 -1.08 19.19
CA SER A 242 6.46 -1.87 18.06
C SER A 242 7.70 -2.65 18.46
N TYR A 243 7.69 -3.96 18.21
CA TYR A 243 8.87 -4.80 18.42
C TYR A 243 9.75 -4.87 17.17
N ASN A 244 9.23 -4.42 16.03
CA ASN A 244 9.89 -4.51 14.73
C ASN A 244 9.61 -3.24 13.93
N VAL A 245 10.62 -2.39 13.80
CA VAL A 245 10.56 -1.10 13.13
C VAL A 245 11.57 -1.08 11.98
N GLY A 246 11.05 -1.09 10.75
CA GLY A 246 11.84 -1.05 9.52
C GLY A 246 11.78 0.33 8.89
N GLY A 247 12.87 0.81 8.31
CA GLY A 247 12.86 2.09 7.58
C GLY A 247 14.12 2.32 6.76
N PRO A 248 14.30 3.52 6.17
CA PRO A 248 15.42 3.79 5.29
C PRO A 248 16.76 3.97 6.03
N VAL A 249 16.74 4.01 7.36
CA VAL A 249 17.93 4.20 8.20
C VAL A 249 17.98 3.15 9.30
N LEU A 250 19.16 2.56 9.52
CA LEU A 250 19.39 1.66 10.63
C LEU A 250 19.66 2.47 11.92
N LEU A 251 18.81 2.28 12.93
CA LEU A 251 18.95 2.91 14.24
C LEU A 251 19.66 2.03 15.26
N THR A 252 20.36 2.68 16.19
CA THR A 252 20.91 2.06 17.40
C THR A 252 20.07 2.44 18.64
N GLY A 253 20.22 1.66 19.72
CA GLY A 253 19.63 2.00 21.04
C GLY A 253 18.17 1.57 21.25
N GLY A 254 17.78 0.41 20.72
CA GLY A 254 16.48 -0.25 21.00
C GLY A 254 16.67 -1.66 21.54
N GLY A 255 15.57 -2.42 21.66
CA GLY A 255 15.63 -3.85 21.96
C GLY A 255 16.40 -4.64 20.87
N PRO A 256 16.89 -5.86 21.18
CA PRO A 256 17.61 -6.67 20.21
C PRO A 256 16.81 -6.88 18.91
N GLY A 257 17.38 -6.47 17.78
CA GLY A 257 16.74 -6.59 16.45
C GLY A 257 15.48 -5.75 16.26
N GLN A 258 15.22 -4.77 17.14
CA GLN A 258 14.01 -3.95 17.06
C GLN A 258 14.02 -3.03 15.83
N PHE A 259 15.19 -2.51 15.45
CA PHE A 259 15.35 -1.66 14.28
C PHE A 259 16.06 -2.40 13.16
N PHE A 260 15.59 -2.21 11.94
CA PHE A 260 16.22 -2.76 10.74
C PHE A 260 16.06 -1.81 9.55
N SER A 261 16.88 -2.02 8.52
CA SER A 261 16.84 -1.26 7.28
C SER A 261 17.29 -2.14 6.13
N ASP A 262 16.57 -2.05 5.01
CA ASP A 262 16.86 -2.77 3.78
C ASP A 262 16.28 -2.00 2.58
N ALA A 263 16.49 -2.50 1.37
CA ALA A 263 16.01 -1.85 0.15
C ALA A 263 14.47 -1.82 0.02
N THR A 264 13.75 -2.73 0.67
CA THR A 264 12.27 -2.76 0.65
C THR A 264 11.72 -1.62 1.47
N HIS A 265 12.33 -1.33 2.62
CA HIS A 265 11.88 -0.30 3.56
C HIS A 265 12.52 1.07 3.29
N HIS A 266 13.06 1.29 2.10
CA HIS A 266 13.65 2.57 1.72
C HIS A 266 12.60 3.68 1.56
N ASP A 267 11.36 3.30 1.22
CA ASP A 267 10.30 4.21 0.80
C ASP A 267 9.17 4.35 1.84
N HIS A 268 9.25 3.64 2.96
CA HIS A 268 8.26 3.65 4.04
C HIS A 268 8.89 3.25 5.38
N VAL A 269 8.15 3.50 6.47
CA VAL A 269 8.47 2.96 7.80
C VAL A 269 7.49 1.83 8.12
N HIS A 270 8.02 0.62 8.34
CA HIS A 270 7.28 -0.55 8.78
C HIS A 270 7.19 -0.61 10.30
N ILE A 271 6.02 -0.98 10.82
CA ILE A 271 5.73 -0.99 12.25
C ILE A 271 4.96 -2.27 12.61
N GLY A 272 5.65 -3.25 13.20
CA GLY A 272 5.12 -4.58 13.54
C GLY A 272 4.97 -4.85 15.05
N PHE A 273 3.96 -5.67 15.39
CA PHE A 273 3.57 -6.01 16.77
C PHE A 273 3.51 -7.52 16.99
N ARG A 274 3.95 -8.00 18.16
CA ARG A 274 3.88 -9.44 18.50
C ARG A 274 2.45 -9.91 18.73
N ALA A 275 1.69 -9.08 19.44
CA ALA A 275 0.26 -9.16 19.64
C ALA A 275 -0.25 -7.74 19.49
#